data_AF-A0A7Z9ZHY7-F1
#
_entry.id   AF-A0A7Z9ZHY7-F1
#
_cell.length_a   1.000
_cell.length_b   1.000
_cell.length_c   1.000
_cell.angle_alpha   90.00
_cell.angle_beta   90.00
_cell.angle_gamma   90.00
#
_symmetry.space_group_name_H-M   'P 1'
#
loop_
_entity.id
_entity.type
_entity.pdbx_description
1 polymer ?
#
loop_
_entity_poly.entity_id
_entity_poly.type
_entity_poly.pdbx_seq_one_letter_code
_entity_poly.pdbx_strand_id
1 'polypeptide(L)'
;RKQTLVNAERFITPELKEYESLILNAEERITELETRIFGQVCDQVAASAERVLATARALAQLDVYAALAEVALRNRYVRPRLTTDDEIHIVAGRHPVVELTQREEPFVPNDLHLARGEIIVLTGPNMSGKCLTGNTLVFTDQGLAPIRDLMPDEARVGEFTELNCQVRGLEGRREATHFYRGGRETTVKLTTCLGYHLEGTPEHKVWVRYPDGSEGWKRLGEIAEGDVVAIERRIDLWGQETAIDRSAAESLKGVIRYHLPSELNEDLAYMMGLLVGDGTLTYPNSFVLSTGDAFIADEYRRIVNDLFGYKVGCKANGKDYFVTSKQIRVFLASLGLGYDRAHEKHVPQSILRAPKRIVIAFLQGLFDADGFVEKRYGNVRLSTASIRLAREVQLLLLNLGIIASLRVKKTPSRPSYRLSIDGADAIAFHQRVGFRLLRKRARKALASDRRMPNIGGIPHLERALKQVQARIVAAKDKPVALKRNKSINSIFYSYIPSGRNISYDKLDELIAYCHQSGVECPELEALQTKRYFYDYITAVEPGEADVYDLSVAGDHAYVANGFVSHNSTYLRQVALIVLMAQMGSFVPADEATIGLVDRIFTRIGAQDEIWAGQSTFMVEMIEVAN
;
A
#
# COMPACT_ATOMS: atom_id res chain seq x y z
N ARG A 1 -3.52 -87.66 -17.80
CA ARG A 1 -3.67 -86.89 -19.06
C ARG A 1 -2.88 -85.58 -18.89
N LYS A 2 -1.91 -85.27 -19.76
CA LYS A 2 -1.00 -84.11 -19.66
C LYS A 2 -1.69 -82.83 -20.17
N GLN A 3 -1.57 -81.73 -19.44
CA GLN A 3 -1.87 -80.37 -19.93
C GLN A 3 -0.62 -79.52 -19.71
N THR A 4 -0.11 -78.89 -20.78
CA THR A 4 1.12 -78.09 -20.79
C THR A 4 0.80 -76.61 -20.70
N LEU A 5 1.43 -75.91 -19.75
CA LEU A 5 1.69 -74.47 -19.84
C LEU A 5 3.09 -74.27 -20.43
N VAL A 6 3.35 -73.10 -21.01
CA VAL A 6 4.43 -72.83 -21.99
C VAL A 6 5.86 -73.22 -21.55
N ASN A 7 6.13 -73.56 -20.28
CA ASN A 7 7.42 -74.14 -19.84
C ASN A 7 7.30 -75.16 -18.68
N ALA A 8 6.18 -75.88 -18.51
CA ALA A 8 6.04 -76.91 -17.45
C ALA A 8 5.09 -78.07 -17.83
N GLU A 9 5.46 -79.31 -17.46
CA GLU A 9 4.61 -80.50 -17.57
C GLU A 9 3.92 -80.82 -16.24
N ARG A 10 2.59 -80.84 -16.20
CA ARG A 10 1.82 -81.22 -15.00
C ARG A 10 1.39 -82.69 -15.10
N PHE A 11 1.88 -83.53 -14.19
CA PHE A 11 1.47 -84.92 -14.04
C PHE A 11 0.29 -85.00 -13.06
N ILE A 12 -0.77 -85.71 -13.44
CA ILE A 12 -1.97 -85.91 -12.60
C ILE A 12 -2.12 -87.41 -12.37
N THR A 13 -1.96 -87.85 -11.12
CA THR A 13 -2.34 -89.20 -10.69
C THR A 13 -3.73 -89.16 -10.03
N PRO A 14 -4.46 -90.29 -9.98
CA PRO A 14 -5.75 -90.37 -9.30
C PRO A 14 -5.69 -89.86 -7.85
N GLU A 15 -4.65 -90.23 -7.12
CA GLU A 15 -4.43 -89.84 -5.72
C GLU A 15 -4.20 -88.32 -5.58
N LEU A 16 -3.44 -87.72 -6.51
CA LEU A 16 -3.22 -86.27 -6.55
C LEU A 16 -4.53 -85.50 -6.81
N LYS A 17 -5.43 -86.05 -7.62
CA LYS A 17 -6.74 -85.45 -7.91
C LYS A 17 -7.71 -85.55 -6.73
N GLU A 18 -7.66 -86.66 -5.99
CA GLU A 18 -8.41 -86.80 -4.74
C GLU A 18 -7.92 -85.79 -3.69
N TYR A 19 -6.60 -85.64 -3.54
CA TYR A 19 -6.02 -84.62 -2.65
C TYR A 19 -6.34 -83.19 -3.09
N GLU A 20 -6.27 -82.88 -4.39
CA GLU A 20 -6.65 -81.56 -4.93
C GLU A 20 -8.12 -81.25 -4.64
N SER A 21 -9.02 -82.23 -4.80
CA SER A 21 -10.43 -82.09 -4.46
C SER A 21 -10.65 -81.88 -2.96
N LEU A 22 -9.86 -82.54 -2.11
CA LEU A 22 -9.94 -82.40 -0.66
C LEU A 22 -9.44 -81.03 -0.19
N ILE A 23 -8.37 -80.51 -0.81
CA ILE A 23 -7.87 -79.15 -0.56
C ILE A 23 -8.90 -78.11 -0.99
N LEU A 24 -9.46 -78.22 -2.21
CA LEU A 24 -10.48 -77.28 -2.69
C LEU A 24 -11.72 -77.26 -1.80
N ASN A 25 -12.22 -78.44 -1.38
CA ASN A 25 -13.34 -78.51 -0.42
C ASN A 25 -12.97 -77.91 0.95
N ALA A 26 -11.72 -78.07 1.41
CA ALA A 26 -11.26 -77.46 2.66
C ALA A 26 -11.17 -75.93 2.55
N GLU A 27 -10.67 -75.41 1.43
CA GLU A 27 -10.61 -73.96 1.14
C GLU A 27 -12.02 -73.35 1.09
N GLU A 28 -12.95 -73.97 0.35
CA GLU A 28 -14.36 -73.54 0.30
C GLU A 28 -14.96 -73.51 1.72
N ARG A 29 -14.69 -74.54 2.52
CA ARG A 29 -15.21 -74.63 3.90
C ARG A 29 -14.57 -73.62 4.84
N ILE A 30 -13.29 -73.26 4.64
CA ILE A 30 -12.63 -72.17 5.37
C ILE A 30 -13.34 -70.85 5.05
N THR A 31 -13.58 -70.55 3.77
CA THR A 31 -14.26 -69.32 3.35
C THR A 31 -15.69 -69.24 3.87
N GLU A 32 -16.43 -70.35 3.88
CA GLU A 32 -17.78 -70.43 4.48
C GLU A 32 -17.74 -70.15 5.99
N LEU A 33 -16.79 -70.77 6.71
CA LEU A 33 -16.63 -70.57 8.15
C LEU A 33 -16.24 -69.12 8.47
N GLU A 34 -15.32 -68.54 7.70
CA GLU A 34 -14.87 -67.16 7.85
C GLU A 34 -16.02 -66.17 7.60
N THR A 35 -16.77 -66.35 6.52
CA THR A 35 -17.95 -65.52 6.21
C THR A 35 -19.00 -65.59 7.32
N ARG A 36 -19.24 -66.81 7.84
CA ARG A 36 -20.17 -67.02 8.95
C ARG A 36 -19.70 -66.35 10.24
N ILE A 37 -18.42 -66.48 10.59
CA ILE A 37 -17.83 -65.86 11.78
C ILE A 37 -17.86 -64.33 11.64
N PHE A 38 -17.51 -63.80 10.48
CA PHE A 38 -17.58 -62.37 10.20
C PHE A 38 -19.01 -61.83 10.34
N GLY A 39 -20.00 -62.54 9.78
CA GLY A 39 -21.42 -62.21 9.97
C GLY A 39 -21.82 -62.18 11.45
N GLN A 40 -21.39 -63.16 12.25
CA GLN A 40 -21.63 -63.18 13.69
C GLN A 40 -21.02 -61.97 14.42
N VAL A 41 -19.81 -61.56 14.02
CA VAL A 41 -19.18 -60.35 14.57
C VAL A 41 -19.96 -59.10 14.18
N CYS A 42 -20.38 -58.98 12.92
CA CYS A 42 -21.23 -57.88 12.46
C CYS A 42 -22.55 -57.80 13.23
N ASP A 43 -23.22 -58.92 13.47
CA ASP A 43 -24.47 -58.98 14.24
C ASP A 43 -24.26 -58.57 15.70
N GLN A 44 -23.16 -59.00 16.32
CA GLN A 44 -22.79 -58.60 17.68
C GLN A 44 -22.53 -57.08 17.80
N VAL A 45 -21.86 -56.50 16.81
CA VAL A 45 -21.60 -55.05 16.75
C VAL A 45 -22.91 -54.30 16.47
N ALA A 46 -23.74 -54.79 15.54
CA ALA A 46 -25.04 -54.21 15.20
C ALA A 46 -26.00 -54.20 16.40
N ALA A 47 -25.99 -55.25 17.22
CA ALA A 47 -26.76 -55.30 18.47
C ALA A 47 -26.35 -54.20 19.48
N SER A 48 -25.13 -53.69 19.38
CA SER A 48 -24.63 -52.56 20.18
C SER A 48 -24.72 -51.20 19.47
N ALA A 49 -25.23 -51.15 18.23
CA ALA A 49 -25.17 -49.95 17.39
C ALA A 49 -25.86 -48.74 18.03
N GLU A 50 -27.01 -48.93 18.67
CA GLU A 50 -27.74 -47.85 19.33
C GLU A 50 -26.89 -47.18 20.41
N ARG A 51 -26.23 -47.98 21.27
CA ARG A 51 -25.34 -47.48 22.32
C ARG A 51 -24.13 -46.75 21.74
N VAL A 52 -23.50 -47.33 20.72
CA VAL A 52 -22.31 -46.74 20.06
C VAL A 52 -22.67 -45.41 19.40
N LEU A 53 -23.77 -45.35 18.65
CA LEU A 53 -24.23 -44.13 18.00
C LEU A 53 -24.65 -43.06 19.02
N ALA A 54 -25.30 -43.44 20.12
CA ALA A 54 -25.64 -42.51 21.20
C ALA A 54 -24.39 -41.91 21.85
N THR A 55 -23.37 -42.73 22.12
CA THR A 55 -22.08 -42.25 22.63
C THR A 55 -21.38 -41.34 21.63
N ALA A 56 -21.34 -41.72 20.34
CA ALA A 56 -20.74 -40.91 19.29
C ALA A 56 -21.43 -39.54 19.16
N ARG A 57 -22.76 -39.48 19.24
CA ARG A 57 -23.53 -38.22 19.23
C ARG A 57 -23.23 -37.35 20.44
N ALA A 58 -23.16 -37.93 21.63
CA ALA A 58 -22.83 -37.20 22.85
C ALA A 58 -21.40 -36.63 22.80
N LEU A 59 -20.44 -37.43 22.33
CA LEU A 59 -19.06 -36.98 22.14
C LEU A 59 -18.98 -35.87 21.09
N ALA A 60 -19.70 -35.99 19.97
CA ALA A 60 -19.74 -34.94 18.95
C ALA A 60 -20.30 -33.61 19.49
N GLN A 61 -21.35 -33.65 20.32
CA GLN A 61 -21.87 -32.43 20.96
C GLN A 61 -20.86 -31.80 21.91
N LEU A 62 -20.21 -32.62 22.75
CA LEU A 62 -19.17 -32.13 23.67
C LEU A 62 -17.99 -31.52 22.93
N ASP A 63 -17.54 -32.14 21.84
CA ASP A 63 -16.45 -31.66 20.99
C ASP A 63 -16.77 -30.28 20.41
N VAL A 64 -17.97 -30.10 19.84
CA VAL A 64 -18.44 -28.81 19.33
C VAL A 64 -18.47 -27.74 20.41
N TYR A 65 -19.08 -28.02 21.57
CA TYR A 65 -19.16 -27.03 22.65
C TYR A 65 -17.79 -26.68 23.24
N ALA A 66 -16.89 -27.66 23.38
CA ALA A 66 -15.54 -27.43 23.84
C ALA A 66 -14.76 -26.56 22.85
N ALA A 67 -14.85 -26.86 21.55
CA ALA A 67 -14.20 -26.09 20.50
C ALA A 67 -14.69 -24.63 20.46
N LEU A 68 -16.02 -24.40 20.53
CA LEU A 68 -16.58 -23.05 20.57
C LEU A 68 -16.12 -22.27 21.81
N ALA A 69 -16.09 -22.91 22.98
CA ALA A 69 -15.64 -22.28 24.22
C ALA A 69 -14.14 -21.95 24.18
N GLU A 70 -13.32 -22.85 23.64
CA GLU A 70 -11.88 -22.66 23.48
C GLU A 70 -11.57 -21.48 22.55
N VAL A 71 -12.24 -21.41 21.40
CA VAL A 71 -12.11 -20.30 20.45
C VAL A 71 -12.54 -18.98 21.10
N ALA A 72 -13.68 -18.99 21.80
CA ALA A 72 -14.19 -17.80 22.46
C ALA A 72 -13.23 -17.25 23.52
N LEU A 73 -12.65 -18.14 24.33
CA LEU A 73 -11.70 -17.78 25.37
C LEU A 73 -10.37 -17.27 24.79
N ARG A 74 -9.82 -17.98 23.79
CA ARG A 74 -8.54 -17.62 23.16
C ARG A 74 -8.61 -16.27 22.48
N ASN A 75 -9.71 -15.99 21.78
CA ASN A 75 -9.85 -14.81 20.91
C ASN A 75 -10.66 -13.67 21.55
N ARG A 76 -11.05 -13.82 22.83
CA ARG A 76 -11.84 -12.85 23.59
C ARG A 76 -13.15 -12.50 22.88
N TYR A 77 -13.89 -13.53 22.48
CA TYR A 77 -15.21 -13.34 21.89
C TYR A 77 -16.24 -13.15 22.99
N VAL A 78 -17.25 -12.34 22.70
CA VAL A 78 -18.31 -12.01 23.64
C VAL A 78 -19.56 -12.80 23.33
N ARG A 79 -20.35 -13.08 24.36
CA ARG A 79 -21.63 -13.73 24.19
C ARG A 79 -22.58 -12.74 23.51
N PRO A 80 -23.11 -13.01 22.30
CA PRO A 80 -24.08 -12.12 21.69
C PRO A 80 -25.41 -12.18 22.44
N ARG A 81 -26.16 -11.07 22.39
CA ARG A 81 -27.56 -11.02 22.80
C ARG A 81 -28.43 -11.25 21.57
N LEU A 82 -29.04 -12.43 21.48
CA LEU A 82 -30.06 -12.68 20.44
C LEU A 82 -31.37 -12.01 20.84
N THR A 83 -31.99 -11.27 19.90
CA THR A 83 -33.28 -10.62 20.09
C THR A 83 -34.24 -11.03 18.98
N THR A 84 -35.55 -10.88 19.23
CA THR A 84 -36.59 -11.00 18.20
C THR A 84 -36.89 -9.67 17.53
N ASP A 85 -36.14 -8.62 17.87
CA ASP A 85 -36.28 -7.30 17.29
C ASP A 85 -35.53 -7.25 15.95
N ASP A 86 -36.02 -6.42 15.01
CA ASP A 86 -35.39 -6.21 13.70
C ASP A 86 -34.18 -5.26 13.82
N GLU A 87 -33.21 -5.63 14.66
CA GLU A 87 -32.03 -4.83 14.98
C GLU A 87 -30.76 -5.66 14.99
N ILE A 88 -29.72 -5.19 14.29
CA ILE A 88 -28.36 -5.70 14.39
C ILE A 88 -27.48 -4.57 14.90
N HIS A 89 -26.99 -4.70 16.13
CA HIS A 89 -26.07 -3.75 16.75
C HIS A 89 -24.78 -4.48 17.13
N ILE A 90 -23.66 -4.06 16.56
CA ILE A 90 -22.33 -4.63 16.81
C ILE A 90 -21.40 -3.49 17.19
N VAL A 91 -20.80 -3.56 18.37
CA VAL A 91 -19.77 -2.64 18.83
C VAL A 91 -18.43 -3.35 18.73
N ALA A 92 -17.50 -2.68 18.09
CA ALA A 92 -16.15 -3.15 17.83
C ALA A 92 -16.10 -4.55 17.18
N GLY A 93 -16.94 -4.81 16.17
CA GLY A 93 -16.97 -6.09 15.48
C GLY A 93 -15.67 -6.38 14.75
N ARG A 94 -15.15 -7.60 14.84
CA ARG A 94 -13.92 -8.06 14.20
C ARG A 94 -14.23 -9.20 13.23
N HIS A 95 -13.47 -9.31 12.15
CA HIS A 95 -13.69 -10.40 11.20
C HIS A 95 -13.02 -11.68 11.73
N PRO A 96 -13.79 -12.78 11.97
CA PRO A 96 -13.31 -13.93 12.73
C PRO A 96 -12.13 -14.69 12.09
N VAL A 97 -11.95 -14.57 10.77
CA VAL A 97 -10.82 -15.17 10.04
C VAL A 97 -9.64 -14.20 9.88
N VAL A 98 -9.89 -12.98 9.39
CA VAL A 98 -8.84 -11.96 9.18
C VAL A 98 -8.10 -11.63 10.49
N GLU A 99 -8.80 -11.52 11.62
CA GLU A 99 -8.14 -11.19 12.90
C GLU A 99 -7.16 -12.28 13.37
N LEU A 100 -7.34 -13.53 12.94
CA LEU A 100 -6.51 -14.66 13.36
C LEU A 100 -5.33 -14.91 12.42
N THR A 101 -5.42 -14.39 11.21
CA THR A 101 -4.38 -14.46 10.16
C THR A 101 -3.44 -13.27 10.26
N GLN A 102 -3.96 -12.07 10.56
CA GLN A 102 -3.18 -10.87 10.87
C GLN A 102 -2.69 -10.88 12.34
N ARG A 103 -1.76 -11.79 12.68
CA ARG A 103 -1.28 -11.93 14.08
C ARG A 103 -0.32 -10.84 14.53
N GLU A 104 0.34 -10.17 13.60
CA GLU A 104 1.37 -9.16 13.90
C GLU A 104 0.77 -7.75 14.10
N GLU A 105 -0.41 -7.48 13.54
CA GLU A 105 -1.10 -6.19 13.64
C GLU A 105 -2.54 -6.35 14.19
N PRO A 106 -3.03 -5.44 15.06
CA PRO A 106 -4.38 -5.54 15.58
C PRO A 106 -5.42 -5.29 14.47
N PHE A 107 -6.32 -6.25 14.24
CA PHE A 107 -7.49 -6.04 13.38
C PHE A 107 -8.28 -4.81 13.85
N VAL A 108 -8.66 -3.94 12.92
CA VAL A 108 -9.43 -2.73 13.24
C VAL A 108 -10.91 -3.08 13.34
N PRO A 109 -11.49 -3.02 14.55
CA PRO A 109 -12.89 -3.35 14.70
C PRO A 109 -13.79 -2.32 14.00
N ASN A 110 -14.96 -2.76 13.58
CA ASN A 110 -15.98 -1.96 12.93
C ASN A 110 -17.29 -2.04 13.70
N ASP A 111 -17.85 -0.87 14.03
CA ASP A 111 -19.19 -0.76 14.59
C ASP A 111 -20.25 -0.88 13.49
N LEU A 112 -21.42 -1.41 13.85
CA LEU A 112 -22.59 -1.51 12.99
C LEU A 112 -23.85 -1.24 13.82
N HIS A 113 -24.74 -0.41 13.30
CA HIS A 113 -26.11 -0.33 13.77
C HIS A 113 -27.06 -0.39 12.59
N LEU A 114 -27.90 -1.43 12.54
CA LEU A 114 -28.97 -1.60 11.58
C LEU A 114 -30.27 -1.73 12.36
N ALA A 115 -31.18 -0.78 12.18
CA ALA A 115 -32.48 -0.81 12.81
C ALA A 115 -33.58 -0.50 11.79
N ARG A 116 -34.70 -1.23 11.90
CA ARG A 116 -35.94 -1.14 11.10
C ARG A 116 -35.84 -1.57 9.63
N GLY A 117 -36.59 -2.62 9.31
CA GLY A 117 -37.00 -3.01 7.96
C GLY A 117 -37.33 -4.51 7.89
N GLU A 118 -38.46 -4.88 7.28
CA GLU A 118 -38.86 -6.31 7.08
C GLU A 118 -37.85 -7.08 6.22
N ILE A 119 -37.04 -6.38 5.42
CA ILE A 119 -35.93 -6.91 4.63
C ILE A 119 -34.78 -5.90 4.70
N ILE A 120 -33.65 -6.31 5.27
CA ILE A 120 -32.40 -5.54 5.25
C ILE A 120 -31.53 -6.06 4.10
N VAL A 121 -31.50 -5.31 2.99
CA VAL A 121 -30.60 -5.61 1.87
C VAL A 121 -29.26 -4.93 2.12
N LEU A 122 -28.35 -5.64 2.79
CA LEU A 122 -26.94 -5.28 2.87
C LEU A 122 -26.25 -5.63 1.55
N THR A 123 -26.42 -4.76 0.56
CA THR A 123 -25.77 -4.87 -0.75
C THR A 123 -24.69 -3.81 -0.88
N GLY A 124 -23.52 -4.26 -1.29
CA GLY A 124 -22.36 -3.45 -1.51
C GLY A 124 -21.19 -4.39 -1.77
N PRO A 125 -20.15 -3.93 -2.45
CA PRO A 125 -18.89 -4.63 -2.40
C PRO A 125 -18.34 -4.68 -0.97
N ASN A 126 -17.61 -5.75 -0.62
CA ASN A 126 -17.01 -5.87 0.72
C ASN A 126 -16.11 -4.68 1.11
N MET A 127 -15.72 -3.83 0.16
CA MET A 127 -14.80 -2.69 0.28
C MET A 127 -15.39 -1.33 -0.15
N SER A 128 -16.71 -1.17 -0.26
CA SER A 128 -17.30 0.13 -0.68
C SER A 128 -17.46 1.15 0.44
N GLY A 129 -17.28 2.43 0.12
CA GLY A 129 -17.56 3.59 1.00
C GLY A 129 -16.31 4.31 1.53
N LYS A 130 -15.12 3.74 1.32
CA LYS A 130 -13.82 4.31 1.71
C LYS A 130 -13.04 4.58 0.45
N CYS A 131 -13.14 5.80 -0.06
CA CYS A 131 -12.66 6.11 -1.39
C CYS A 131 -11.84 7.39 -1.38
N LEU A 132 -10.92 7.49 -2.33
CA LEU A 132 -10.07 8.65 -2.56
C LEU A 132 -10.46 9.35 -3.85
N THR A 133 -10.18 10.64 -3.95
CA THR A 133 -10.48 11.40 -5.17
C THR A 133 -9.62 10.95 -6.36
N GLY A 134 -10.15 11.04 -7.57
CA GLY A 134 -9.48 10.54 -8.79
C GLY A 134 -8.10 11.12 -9.11
N ASN A 135 -7.77 12.31 -8.57
CA ASN A 135 -6.44 12.93 -8.74
C ASN A 135 -5.39 12.40 -7.74
N THR A 136 -5.80 11.55 -6.80
CA THR A 136 -4.89 10.99 -5.78
C THR A 136 -3.87 10.09 -6.46
N LEU A 137 -2.59 10.35 -6.22
CA LEU A 137 -1.49 9.62 -6.83
C LEU A 137 -1.15 8.38 -5.99
N VAL A 138 -1.18 7.22 -6.62
CA VAL A 138 -0.86 5.91 -6.06
C VAL A 138 0.50 5.47 -6.58
N PHE A 139 1.33 4.93 -5.70
CA PHE A 139 2.64 4.39 -6.08
C PHE A 139 2.45 2.95 -6.58
N THR A 140 2.72 2.72 -7.86
CA THR A 140 2.51 1.43 -8.53
C THR A 140 3.77 0.94 -9.25
N ASP A 141 3.83 -0.35 -9.60
CA ASP A 141 4.85 -0.91 -10.49
C ASP A 141 4.76 -0.39 -11.93
N GLN A 142 3.68 0.30 -12.28
CA GLN A 142 3.54 1.09 -13.51
C GLN A 142 4.02 2.54 -13.35
N GLY A 143 4.44 2.94 -12.15
CA GLY A 143 4.88 4.29 -11.80
C GLY A 143 3.89 5.02 -10.89
N LEU A 144 4.05 6.34 -10.79
CA LEU A 144 3.17 7.18 -9.96
C LEU A 144 1.93 7.57 -10.77
N ALA A 145 0.79 6.96 -10.50
CA ALA A 145 -0.41 7.13 -11.32
C ALA A 145 -1.55 7.76 -10.52
N PRO A 146 -2.33 8.70 -11.08
CA PRO A 146 -3.63 9.06 -10.50
C PRO A 146 -4.49 7.82 -10.39
N ILE A 147 -5.21 7.63 -9.27
CA ILE A 147 -6.02 6.44 -9.04
C ILE A 147 -7.02 6.22 -10.18
N ARG A 148 -7.63 7.30 -10.71
CA ARG A 148 -8.55 7.19 -11.85
C ARG A 148 -7.90 6.66 -13.13
N ASP A 149 -6.60 6.83 -13.30
CA ASP A 149 -5.86 6.39 -14.49
C ASP A 149 -5.56 4.89 -14.42
N LEU A 150 -5.83 4.24 -13.27
CA LEU A 150 -5.80 2.79 -13.07
C LEU A 150 -7.17 2.14 -13.36
N MET A 151 -8.19 2.93 -13.68
CA MET A 151 -9.55 2.45 -13.92
C MET A 151 -9.61 1.58 -15.19
N PRO A 152 -10.06 0.31 -15.10
CA PRO A 152 -10.32 -0.52 -16.28
C PRO A 152 -11.45 0.06 -17.14
N ASP A 153 -11.44 -0.21 -18.45
CA ASP A 153 -12.40 0.36 -19.42
C ASP A 153 -13.86 -0.04 -19.11
N GLU A 154 -14.06 -1.26 -18.60
CA GLU A 154 -15.36 -1.80 -18.24
C GLU A 154 -15.87 -1.34 -16.85
N ALA A 155 -15.13 -0.50 -16.13
CA ALA A 155 -15.46 -0.10 -14.76
C ALA A 155 -16.73 0.77 -14.66
N ARG A 156 -17.71 0.26 -13.90
CA ARG A 156 -19.00 0.91 -13.65
C ARG A 156 -19.07 1.51 -12.26
N VAL A 157 -19.88 2.57 -12.11
CA VAL A 157 -20.12 3.21 -10.82
C VAL A 157 -20.81 2.20 -9.88
N GLY A 158 -20.29 2.06 -8.67
CA GLY A 158 -20.79 1.13 -7.65
C GLY A 158 -20.29 -0.31 -7.81
N GLU A 159 -19.42 -0.59 -8.78
CA GLU A 159 -18.93 -1.95 -9.07
C GLU A 159 -17.41 -2.05 -8.88
N PHE A 160 -16.97 -3.25 -8.45
CA PHE A 160 -15.56 -3.62 -8.47
C PHE A 160 -15.26 -4.28 -9.80
N THR A 161 -14.12 -3.92 -10.38
CA THR A 161 -13.64 -4.45 -11.65
C THR A 161 -12.26 -5.03 -11.43
N GLU A 162 -11.95 -6.16 -12.04
CA GLU A 162 -10.62 -6.76 -11.91
C GLU A 162 -9.54 -5.77 -12.34
N LEU A 163 -8.47 -5.73 -11.56
CA LEU A 163 -7.28 -4.95 -11.82
C LEU A 163 -6.09 -5.83 -11.49
N ASN A 164 -5.02 -5.71 -12.27
CA ASN A 164 -3.74 -6.32 -11.89
C ASN A 164 -2.66 -5.26 -11.96
N CYS A 165 -2.30 -4.72 -10.79
CA CYS A 165 -1.10 -3.92 -10.64
C CYS A 165 -0.52 -4.09 -9.23
N GLN A 166 0.77 -3.83 -9.08
CA GLN A 166 1.39 -3.84 -7.76
C GLN A 166 1.37 -2.42 -7.19
N VAL A 167 0.98 -2.30 -5.93
CA VAL A 167 0.99 -1.04 -5.18
C VAL A 167 1.92 -1.12 -3.97
N ARG A 168 2.33 0.03 -3.43
CA ARG A 168 3.00 0.07 -2.13
C ARG A 168 1.94 -0.08 -1.02
N GLY A 169 1.95 -1.23 -0.32
CA GLY A 169 1.18 -1.48 0.90
C GLY A 169 1.92 -1.07 2.18
N LEU A 170 1.46 -1.56 3.34
CA LEU A 170 2.07 -1.30 4.65
C LEU A 170 3.47 -1.90 4.75
N GLU A 171 3.62 -3.18 4.44
CA GLU A 171 4.88 -3.90 4.65
C GLU A 171 5.72 -4.03 3.38
N GLY A 172 5.20 -3.63 2.23
CA GLY A 172 5.81 -4.09 1.00
C GLY A 172 5.10 -3.66 -0.27
N ARG A 173 5.48 -4.34 -1.35
CA ARG A 173 4.65 -4.40 -2.54
C ARG A 173 3.50 -5.37 -2.25
N ARG A 174 2.31 -5.01 -2.71
CA ARG A 174 1.09 -5.83 -2.63
C ARG A 174 0.36 -5.75 -3.95
N GLU A 175 -0.38 -6.79 -4.27
CA GLU A 175 -1.20 -6.83 -5.47
C GLU A 175 -2.50 -6.07 -5.22
N ALA A 176 -2.81 -5.10 -6.07
CA ALA A 176 -4.14 -4.54 -6.19
C ALA A 176 -4.93 -5.39 -7.18
N THR A 177 -5.95 -6.08 -6.67
CA THR A 177 -6.71 -7.11 -7.40
C THR A 177 -7.98 -6.57 -8.05
N HIS A 178 -8.51 -5.46 -7.53
CA HIS A 178 -9.72 -4.85 -8.06
C HIS A 178 -9.69 -3.33 -7.93
N PHE A 179 -10.40 -2.69 -8.84
CA PHE A 179 -10.66 -1.26 -8.89
C PHE A 179 -12.13 -0.98 -8.55
N TYR A 180 -12.38 -0.01 -7.68
CA TYR A 180 -13.73 0.46 -7.36
C TYR A 180 -13.97 1.88 -7.83
N ARG A 181 -15.13 2.11 -8.42
CA ARG A 181 -15.59 3.44 -8.82
C ARG A 181 -16.81 3.82 -7.98
N GLY A 182 -16.62 4.63 -6.93
CA GLY A 182 -17.71 5.04 -6.03
C GLY A 182 -18.67 6.08 -6.64
N GLY A 183 -18.19 6.87 -7.61
CA GLY A 183 -18.98 7.98 -8.16
C GLY A 183 -18.84 9.22 -7.29
N ARG A 184 -19.81 10.14 -7.37
CA ARG A 184 -19.71 11.44 -6.71
C ARG A 184 -20.17 11.37 -5.25
N GLU A 185 -19.28 11.71 -4.33
CA GLU A 185 -19.52 11.66 -2.89
C GLU A 185 -19.00 12.91 -2.17
N THR A 186 -19.50 13.16 -0.96
CA THR A 186 -18.94 14.15 -0.03
C THR A 186 -17.55 13.69 0.41
N THR A 187 -16.59 14.62 0.43
CA THR A 187 -15.20 14.33 0.79
C THR A 187 -14.70 15.22 1.93
N VAL A 188 -13.61 14.77 2.55
CA VAL A 188 -12.79 15.52 3.50
C VAL A 188 -11.39 15.61 2.95
N LYS A 189 -10.88 16.84 2.85
CA LYS A 189 -9.54 17.15 2.38
C LYS A 189 -8.65 17.54 3.55
N LEU A 190 -7.59 16.77 3.73
CA LEU A 190 -6.56 16.98 4.74
C LEU A 190 -5.36 17.70 4.14
N THR A 191 -4.75 18.63 4.88
CA THR A 191 -3.45 19.22 4.54
C THR A 191 -2.52 19.20 5.76
N THR A 192 -1.32 18.65 5.59
CA THR A 192 -0.30 18.56 6.64
C THR A 192 0.60 19.80 6.70
N CYS A 193 1.40 19.93 7.76
CA CYS A 193 2.33 21.05 7.96
C CYS A 193 3.39 21.16 6.85
N LEU A 194 3.87 20.04 6.32
CA LEU A 194 4.76 20.04 5.15
C LEU A 194 4.02 20.10 3.81
N GLY A 195 2.69 20.21 3.81
CA GLY A 195 1.89 20.42 2.61
C GLY A 195 1.55 19.13 1.84
N TYR A 196 1.73 17.96 2.46
CA TYR A 196 1.10 16.74 1.96
C TYR A 196 -0.41 16.87 2.10
N HIS A 197 -1.16 16.23 1.21
CA HIS A 197 -2.62 16.31 1.22
C HIS A 197 -3.26 15.02 0.72
N LEU A 198 -4.43 14.73 1.27
CA LEU A 198 -5.27 13.61 0.86
C LEU A 198 -6.72 14.08 0.87
N GLU A 199 -7.50 13.63 -0.10
CA GLU A 199 -8.93 13.92 -0.14
C GLU A 199 -9.68 12.62 -0.46
N GLY A 200 -10.68 12.32 0.35
CA GLY A 200 -11.47 11.10 0.25
C GLY A 200 -12.75 11.17 1.08
N THR A 201 -13.52 10.10 1.10
CA THR A 201 -14.78 10.03 1.85
C THR A 201 -14.53 10.13 3.36
N PRO A 202 -15.47 10.67 4.18
CA PRO A 202 -15.31 10.77 5.63
C PRO A 202 -14.94 9.44 6.29
N GLU A 203 -15.42 8.32 5.75
CA GLU A 203 -15.21 6.95 6.24
C GLU A 203 -13.83 6.37 5.91
N HIS A 204 -13.12 6.97 4.96
CA HIS A 204 -11.78 6.54 4.57
C HIS A 204 -10.83 6.67 5.77
N LYS A 205 -9.94 5.69 5.97
CA LYS A 205 -9.06 5.67 7.14
C LYS A 205 -7.61 5.92 6.73
N VAL A 206 -6.89 6.66 7.56
CA VAL A 206 -5.43 6.85 7.45
C VAL A 206 -4.74 6.45 8.73
N TRP A 207 -3.48 6.03 8.64
CA TRP A 207 -2.67 5.66 9.79
C TRP A 207 -2.24 6.92 10.56
N VAL A 208 -2.57 6.98 11.85
CA VAL A 208 -2.29 8.11 12.74
C VAL A 208 -1.48 7.66 13.95
N ARG A 209 -0.82 8.63 14.58
CA ARG A 209 -0.14 8.46 15.87
C ARG A 209 -0.86 9.29 16.92
N TYR A 210 -1.40 8.61 17.93
CA TYR A 210 -2.20 9.26 18.98
C TYR A 210 -1.32 9.96 20.02
N PRO A 211 -1.88 10.92 20.80
CA PRO A 211 -1.15 11.63 21.84
C PRO A 211 -0.53 10.75 22.93
N ASP A 212 -1.07 9.56 23.15
CA ASP A 212 -0.57 8.58 24.12
C ASP A 212 0.64 7.77 23.59
N GLY A 213 1.00 7.97 22.33
CA GLY A 213 2.10 7.30 21.63
C GLY A 213 1.72 5.99 20.94
N SER A 214 0.45 5.57 21.00
CA SER A 214 -0.07 4.46 20.20
C SER A 214 -0.24 4.88 18.74
N GLU A 215 -0.36 3.88 17.85
CA GLU A 215 -0.67 4.09 16.44
C GLU A 215 -1.91 3.29 16.07
N GLY A 216 -2.65 3.78 15.09
CA GLY A 216 -3.81 3.07 14.57
C GLY A 216 -4.50 3.84 13.47
N TRP A 217 -5.62 3.30 13.02
CA TRP A 217 -6.41 3.88 11.95
C TRP A 217 -7.42 4.88 12.48
N LYS A 218 -7.51 6.04 11.82
CA LYS A 218 -8.52 7.07 12.12
C LYS A 218 -9.25 7.49 10.85
N ARG A 219 -10.57 7.70 10.94
CA ARG A 219 -11.39 8.11 9.78
C ARG A 219 -11.07 9.55 9.39
N LEU A 220 -11.12 9.88 8.10
CA LEU A 220 -10.89 11.25 7.61
C LEU A 220 -11.86 12.25 8.25
N GLY A 221 -13.12 11.86 8.45
CA GLY A 221 -14.14 12.69 9.10
C GLY A 221 -13.91 12.94 10.60
N GLU A 222 -13.06 12.14 11.25
CA GLU A 222 -12.71 12.29 12.67
C GLU A 222 -11.40 13.06 12.87
N ILE A 223 -10.65 13.30 11.79
CA ILE A 223 -9.38 14.00 11.85
C ILE A 223 -9.60 15.49 12.05
N ALA A 224 -8.85 16.06 13.00
CA ALA A 224 -8.86 17.46 13.35
C ALA A 224 -7.47 18.09 13.19
N GLU A 225 -7.42 19.42 13.15
CA GLU A 225 -6.15 20.14 13.20
C GLU A 225 -5.34 19.78 14.46
N GLY A 226 -4.04 19.55 14.29
CA GLY A 226 -3.15 19.08 15.34
C GLY A 226 -3.01 17.57 15.45
N ASP A 227 -3.88 16.77 14.81
CA ASP A 227 -3.66 15.33 14.70
C ASP A 227 -2.37 15.01 13.93
N VAL A 228 -1.79 13.85 14.22
CA VAL A 228 -0.55 13.38 13.60
C VAL A 228 -0.84 12.22 12.66
N VAL A 229 -0.53 12.39 11.38
CA VAL A 229 -0.63 11.35 10.34
C VAL A 229 0.73 10.77 9.99
N ALA A 230 0.76 9.50 9.61
CA ALA A 230 1.95 8.85 9.09
C ALA A 230 2.05 9.01 7.56
N ILE A 231 3.23 9.42 7.10
CA ILE A 231 3.61 9.52 5.70
C ILE A 231 4.69 8.46 5.41
N GLU A 232 4.40 7.54 4.49
CA GLU A 232 5.36 6.53 4.03
C GLU A 232 6.43 7.19 3.14
N ARG A 233 7.69 6.92 3.46
CA ARG A 233 8.88 7.49 2.80
C ARG A 233 9.85 6.43 2.27
N ARG A 234 9.59 5.14 2.51
CA ARG A 234 10.37 4.00 2.00
C ARG A 234 9.55 3.26 0.94
N ILE A 235 9.21 3.98 -0.11
CA ILE A 235 8.35 3.49 -1.19
C ILE A 235 9.18 2.77 -2.26
N ASP A 236 10.08 3.50 -2.92
CA ASP A 236 10.99 3.01 -3.97
C ASP A 236 10.32 2.08 -5.01
N LEU A 237 9.11 2.48 -5.45
CA LEU A 237 8.31 1.74 -6.42
C LEU A 237 8.15 2.59 -7.70
N TRP A 238 8.61 2.06 -8.83
CA TRP A 238 8.80 2.81 -10.08
C TRP A 238 8.28 2.03 -11.27
N GLY A 239 7.77 2.77 -12.25
CA GLY A 239 7.41 2.23 -13.55
C GLY A 239 8.62 1.76 -14.34
N GLN A 240 8.35 1.05 -15.44
CA GLN A 240 9.39 0.54 -16.34
C GLN A 240 9.23 1.07 -17.77
N GLU A 241 8.27 1.96 -18.01
CA GLU A 241 7.94 2.44 -19.35
C GLU A 241 9.06 3.32 -19.91
N THR A 242 9.58 2.92 -21.07
CA THR A 242 10.58 3.68 -21.82
C THR A 242 10.25 3.79 -23.30
N ALA A 243 9.45 2.87 -23.85
CA ALA A 243 9.03 2.93 -25.25
C ALA A 243 8.22 4.21 -25.53
N ILE A 244 8.48 4.83 -26.68
CA ILE A 244 7.78 6.04 -27.10
C ILE A 244 6.93 5.76 -28.33
N ASP A 245 5.64 6.09 -28.24
CA ASP A 245 4.77 6.17 -29.42
C ASP A 245 5.09 7.44 -30.24
N ARG A 246 5.55 7.22 -31.47
CA ARG A 246 5.92 8.25 -32.46
C ARG A 246 4.88 8.45 -33.55
N SER A 247 3.81 7.64 -33.56
CA SER A 247 2.81 7.58 -34.64
C SER A 247 2.19 8.95 -34.94
N ALA A 248 1.87 9.73 -33.91
CA ALA A 248 1.30 11.07 -34.04
C ALA A 248 2.24 12.04 -34.77
N ALA A 249 3.55 11.96 -34.50
CA ALA A 249 4.54 12.82 -35.15
C ALA A 249 4.90 12.31 -36.57
N GLU A 250 4.90 11.00 -36.78
CA GLU A 250 5.20 10.36 -38.06
C GLU A 250 4.05 10.54 -39.08
N SER A 251 2.80 10.55 -38.64
CA SER A 251 1.63 10.73 -39.51
C SER A 251 1.47 12.14 -40.10
N LEU A 252 2.20 13.14 -39.60
CA LEU A 252 2.13 14.52 -40.08
C LEU A 252 2.51 14.64 -41.58
N LYS A 253 1.64 15.28 -42.36
CA LYS A 253 1.89 15.58 -43.79
C LYS A 253 2.52 16.97 -43.96
N GLY A 254 3.38 17.12 -44.97
CA GLY A 254 3.96 18.41 -45.37
C GLY A 254 4.92 19.03 -44.35
N VAL A 255 5.55 18.21 -43.50
CA VAL A 255 6.54 18.67 -42.50
C VAL A 255 7.94 18.17 -42.84
N ILE A 256 8.95 18.95 -42.46
CA ILE A 256 10.35 18.52 -42.51
C ILE A 256 10.55 17.39 -41.51
N ARG A 257 11.24 16.33 -41.94
CA ARG A 257 11.49 15.14 -41.13
C ARG A 257 12.81 15.21 -40.39
N TYR A 258 12.76 14.89 -39.10
CA TYR A 258 13.85 14.78 -38.17
C TYR A 258 13.85 13.38 -37.56
N HIS A 259 15.00 12.97 -37.02
CA HIS A 259 15.08 11.74 -36.23
C HIS A 259 14.19 11.89 -34.97
N LEU A 260 13.51 10.81 -34.57
CA LEU A 260 12.70 10.78 -33.35
C LEU A 260 13.11 9.55 -32.53
N PRO A 261 13.57 9.72 -31.28
CA PRO A 261 14.00 8.61 -30.45
C PRO A 261 12.83 7.67 -30.15
N SER A 262 13.08 6.36 -30.17
CA SER A 262 12.09 5.32 -29.86
C SER A 262 11.98 5.01 -28.37
N GLU A 263 12.94 5.50 -27.58
CA GLU A 263 13.00 5.27 -26.13
C GLU A 263 13.25 6.57 -25.38
N LEU A 264 12.61 6.69 -24.22
CA LEU A 264 12.81 7.76 -23.26
C LEU A 264 14.07 7.47 -22.46
N ASN A 265 15.14 8.22 -22.76
CA ASN A 265 16.40 8.12 -22.04
C ASN A 265 16.61 9.31 -21.08
N GLU A 266 17.70 9.27 -20.31
CA GLU A 266 18.02 10.31 -19.34
C GLU A 266 18.24 11.69 -19.98
N ASP A 267 18.77 11.77 -21.20
CA ASP A 267 18.99 13.05 -21.88
C ASP A 267 17.68 13.69 -22.34
N LEU A 268 16.76 12.90 -22.91
CA LEU A 268 15.43 13.37 -23.26
C LEU A 268 14.66 13.80 -22.02
N ALA A 269 14.70 13.01 -20.93
CA ALA A 269 14.04 13.37 -19.68
C ALA A 269 14.64 14.62 -19.03
N TYR A 270 15.97 14.77 -19.03
CA TYR A 270 16.62 15.99 -18.56
C TYR A 270 16.21 17.22 -19.39
N MET A 271 16.16 17.10 -20.72
CA MET A 271 15.65 18.15 -21.59
C MET A 271 14.19 18.49 -21.29
N MET A 272 13.34 17.48 -21.06
CA MET A 272 11.95 17.68 -20.67
C MET A 272 11.85 18.43 -19.33
N GLY A 273 12.70 18.11 -18.36
CA GLY A 273 12.80 18.83 -17.08
C GLY A 273 13.16 20.31 -17.26
N LEU A 274 14.16 20.60 -18.10
CA LEU A 274 14.53 21.98 -18.44
C LEU A 274 13.36 22.75 -19.08
N LEU A 275 12.62 22.11 -20.00
CA LEU A 275 11.47 22.72 -20.67
C LEU A 275 10.27 22.92 -19.73
N VAL A 276 10.05 22.01 -18.78
CA VAL A 276 9.04 22.21 -17.73
C VAL A 276 9.43 23.38 -16.83
N GLY A 277 10.70 23.58 -16.50
CA GLY A 277 11.13 24.77 -15.76
C GLY A 277 11.06 26.04 -16.61
N ASP A 278 12.10 26.24 -17.41
CA ASP A 278 12.39 27.49 -18.15
C ASP A 278 11.87 27.49 -19.61
N GLY A 279 11.07 26.50 -20.00
CA GLY A 279 10.55 26.38 -21.35
C GLY A 279 9.23 27.12 -21.61
N THR A 280 9.08 27.60 -22.84
CA THR A 280 7.82 28.08 -23.44
C THR A 280 7.31 27.05 -24.45
N LEU A 281 6.21 26.37 -24.09
CA LEU A 281 5.64 25.23 -24.84
C LEU A 281 4.28 25.55 -25.50
N THR A 282 3.79 26.77 -25.39
CA THR A 282 2.44 27.18 -25.84
C THR A 282 2.31 27.25 -27.37
N TYR A 283 3.42 27.24 -28.12
CA TYR A 283 3.38 27.34 -29.57
C TYR A 283 3.18 25.96 -30.25
N PRO A 284 2.36 25.90 -31.32
CA PRO A 284 2.05 24.63 -32.01
C PRO A 284 3.19 24.07 -32.85
N ASN A 285 4.11 24.92 -33.31
CA ASN A 285 5.15 24.54 -34.27
C ASN A 285 6.58 24.76 -33.74
N SER A 286 6.72 25.20 -32.49
CA SER A 286 8.00 25.55 -31.91
C SER A 286 7.99 25.45 -30.40
N PHE A 287 9.17 25.42 -29.81
CA PHE A 287 9.37 25.57 -28.38
C PHE A 287 10.65 26.34 -28.12
N VAL A 288 10.71 26.98 -26.96
CA VAL A 288 11.84 27.83 -26.56
C VAL A 288 12.28 27.42 -25.16
N LEU A 289 13.59 27.28 -24.95
CA LEU A 289 14.20 27.27 -23.63
C LEU A 289 14.83 28.64 -23.38
N SER A 290 14.49 29.29 -22.27
CA SER A 290 15.07 30.60 -21.91
C SER A 290 16.07 30.43 -20.77
N THR A 291 17.38 30.48 -21.05
CA THR A 291 18.42 30.34 -20.04
C THR A 291 19.58 31.31 -20.26
N GLY A 292 20.11 31.86 -19.16
CA GLY A 292 21.35 32.64 -19.17
C GLY A 292 22.59 31.83 -18.79
N ASP A 293 22.44 30.53 -18.52
CA ASP A 293 23.53 29.67 -18.08
C ASP A 293 24.15 28.94 -19.29
N ALA A 294 25.43 29.19 -19.55
CA ALA A 294 26.12 28.65 -20.73
C ALA A 294 26.16 27.12 -20.73
N PHE A 295 26.28 26.47 -19.57
CA PHE A 295 26.29 25.01 -19.49
C PHE A 295 24.93 24.43 -19.88
N ILE A 296 23.84 25.02 -19.38
CA ILE A 296 22.48 24.58 -19.73
C ILE A 296 22.22 24.79 -21.22
N ALA A 297 22.64 25.95 -21.75
CA ALA A 297 22.52 26.26 -23.17
C ALA A 297 23.24 25.23 -24.05
N ASP A 298 24.50 24.91 -23.73
CA ASP A 298 25.31 23.99 -24.51
C ASP A 298 24.82 22.55 -24.39
N GLU A 299 24.41 22.10 -23.21
CA GLU A 299 23.78 20.78 -23.04
C GLU A 299 22.45 20.68 -23.78
N TYR A 300 21.61 21.71 -23.74
CA TYR A 300 20.36 21.72 -24.49
C TYR A 300 20.60 21.62 -26.00
N ARG A 301 21.59 22.35 -26.52
CA ARG A 301 21.99 22.25 -27.93
C ARG A 301 22.49 20.85 -28.28
N ARG A 302 23.38 20.29 -27.44
CA ARG A 302 23.93 18.94 -27.63
C ARG A 302 22.81 17.91 -27.66
N ILE A 303 21.94 17.89 -26.65
CA ILE A 303 20.85 16.93 -26.54
C ILE A 303 19.89 17.03 -27.72
N VAL A 304 19.47 18.25 -28.11
CA VAL A 304 18.56 18.41 -29.25
C VAL A 304 19.21 17.97 -30.57
N ASN A 305 20.50 18.22 -30.75
CA ASN A 305 21.24 17.74 -31.90
C ASN A 305 21.37 16.21 -31.91
N ASP A 306 21.75 15.61 -30.79
CA ASP A 306 21.97 14.16 -30.67
C ASP A 306 20.66 13.38 -30.83
N LEU A 307 19.56 13.87 -30.23
CA LEU A 307 18.25 13.19 -30.27
C LEU A 307 17.48 13.40 -31.58
N PHE A 308 17.62 14.56 -32.23
CA PHE A 308 16.76 14.91 -33.38
C PHE A 308 17.53 15.27 -34.65
N GLY A 309 18.84 15.46 -34.58
CA GLY A 309 19.63 16.06 -35.66
C GLY A 309 19.27 17.53 -35.91
N TYR A 310 18.69 18.23 -34.93
CA TYR A 310 18.21 19.59 -35.09
C TYR A 310 19.20 20.61 -34.53
N LYS A 311 19.60 21.59 -35.35
CA LYS A 311 20.46 22.70 -34.92
C LYS A 311 19.63 23.80 -34.25
N VAL A 312 19.74 23.91 -32.93
CA VAL A 312 19.02 24.90 -32.11
C VAL A 312 19.45 26.34 -32.46
N GLY A 313 18.48 27.20 -32.73
CA GLY A 313 18.71 28.64 -32.93
C GLY A 313 18.78 29.40 -31.61
N CYS A 314 19.43 30.55 -31.59
CA CYS A 314 19.42 31.48 -30.45
C CYS A 314 18.95 32.85 -30.91
N LYS A 315 18.02 33.48 -30.20
CA LYS A 315 17.60 34.85 -30.51
C LYS A 315 18.72 35.85 -30.16
N ALA A 316 18.58 37.08 -30.66
CA ALA A 316 19.51 38.18 -30.43
C ALA A 316 19.72 38.53 -28.94
N ASN A 317 18.81 38.12 -28.05
CA ASN A 317 18.93 38.33 -26.60
C ASN A 317 20.00 37.42 -25.94
N GLY A 318 20.54 36.44 -26.67
CA GLY A 318 21.56 35.50 -26.16
C GLY A 318 21.07 34.50 -25.11
N LYS A 319 19.75 34.43 -24.89
CA LYS A 319 19.14 33.65 -23.80
C LYS A 319 17.98 32.77 -24.24
N ASP A 320 17.33 33.07 -25.36
CA ASP A 320 16.21 32.28 -25.89
C ASP A 320 16.70 31.33 -26.97
N TYR A 321 16.65 30.04 -26.66
CA TYR A 321 17.07 28.95 -27.53
C TYR A 321 15.84 28.28 -28.12
N PHE A 322 15.65 28.39 -29.44
CA PHE A 322 14.41 28.01 -30.10
C PHE A 322 14.60 26.84 -31.08
N VAL A 323 13.59 25.98 -31.11
CA VAL A 323 13.43 24.89 -32.08
C VAL A 323 12.11 25.13 -32.81
N THR A 324 12.17 25.21 -34.14
CA THR A 324 11.01 25.46 -35.00
C THR A 324 10.75 24.22 -35.85
N SER A 325 10.13 23.22 -35.22
CA SER A 325 9.74 21.97 -35.88
C SER A 325 8.41 21.50 -35.34
N LYS A 326 7.40 21.44 -36.23
CA LYS A 326 6.08 20.88 -35.91
C LYS A 326 6.18 19.40 -35.54
N GLN A 327 7.04 18.63 -36.21
CA GLN A 327 7.22 17.21 -35.91
C GLN A 327 7.76 16.98 -34.49
N ILE A 328 8.86 17.66 -34.13
CA ILE A 328 9.45 17.53 -32.79
C ILE A 328 8.46 18.06 -31.74
N ARG A 329 7.73 19.14 -32.04
CA ARG A 329 6.75 19.69 -31.10
C ARG A 329 5.60 18.73 -30.81
N VAL A 330 5.05 18.07 -31.84
CA VAL A 330 4.01 17.05 -31.67
C VAL A 330 4.54 15.82 -30.95
N PHE A 331 5.78 15.41 -31.23
CA PHE A 331 6.47 14.35 -30.50
C PHE A 331 6.61 14.66 -29.00
N LEU A 332 7.02 15.87 -28.62
CA LEU A 332 7.08 16.26 -27.21
C LEU A 332 5.68 16.30 -26.58
N ALA A 333 4.65 16.68 -27.34
CA ALA A 333 3.27 16.66 -26.87
C ALA A 333 2.76 15.23 -26.58
N SER A 334 3.11 14.23 -27.41
CA SER A 334 2.74 12.83 -27.14
C SER A 334 3.42 12.26 -25.89
N LEU A 335 4.58 12.80 -25.53
CA LEU A 335 5.28 12.54 -24.27
C LEU A 335 4.65 13.21 -23.05
N GLY A 336 3.63 14.05 -23.21
CA GLY A 336 2.98 14.79 -22.13
C GLY A 336 3.54 16.20 -21.90
N LEU A 337 4.43 16.70 -22.75
CA LEU A 337 4.76 18.13 -22.79
C LEU A 337 3.72 18.86 -23.66
N GLY A 338 2.52 19.01 -23.10
CA GLY A 338 1.38 19.72 -23.70
C GLY A 338 1.64 21.19 -23.97
N TYR A 339 0.60 21.93 -24.36
CA TYR A 339 0.69 23.35 -24.73
C TYR A 339 0.43 24.28 -23.53
N ASP A 340 0.94 23.88 -22.38
CA ASP A 340 0.57 24.43 -21.08
C ASP A 340 1.20 25.80 -20.82
N ARG A 341 0.44 26.67 -20.14
CA ARG A 341 0.97 27.88 -19.50
C ARG A 341 1.65 27.50 -18.18
N ALA A 342 2.45 28.40 -17.61
CA ALA A 342 3.24 28.15 -16.40
C ALA A 342 2.46 27.52 -15.21
N HIS A 343 1.20 27.91 -14.98
CA HIS A 343 0.34 27.37 -13.93
C HIS A 343 -0.36 26.04 -14.25
N GLU A 344 -0.35 25.62 -15.51
CA GLU A 344 -0.96 24.36 -16.01
C GLU A 344 0.09 23.25 -16.15
N LYS A 345 1.38 23.62 -16.15
CA LYS A 345 2.50 22.69 -16.22
C LYS A 345 2.37 21.60 -15.15
N HIS A 346 2.74 20.39 -15.51
CA HIS A 346 2.70 19.21 -14.65
C HIS A 346 3.87 18.29 -15.03
N VAL A 347 4.14 17.28 -14.23
CA VAL A 347 5.10 16.24 -14.60
C VAL A 347 4.47 15.43 -15.75
N PRO A 348 5.16 15.27 -16.89
CA PRO A 348 4.62 14.50 -18.00
C PRO A 348 4.32 13.06 -17.60
N GLN A 349 3.23 12.50 -18.11
CA GLN A 349 2.82 11.12 -17.80
C GLN A 349 3.91 10.09 -18.14
N SER A 350 4.63 10.30 -19.24
CA SER A 350 5.78 9.46 -19.62
C SER A 350 6.89 9.46 -18.57
N ILE A 351 7.08 10.56 -17.82
CA ILE A 351 8.03 10.62 -16.69
C ILE A 351 7.45 9.92 -15.46
N LEU A 352 6.17 10.11 -15.16
CA LEU A 352 5.52 9.46 -14.00
C LEU A 352 5.56 7.93 -14.08
N ARG A 353 5.52 7.37 -15.30
CA ARG A 353 5.60 5.93 -15.61
C ARG A 353 7.01 5.41 -15.88
N ALA A 354 8.02 6.29 -15.85
CA ALA A 354 9.38 5.91 -16.20
C ALA A 354 10.15 5.22 -15.06
N PRO A 355 11.19 4.45 -15.40
CA PRO A 355 12.20 3.99 -14.46
C PRO A 355 12.81 5.11 -13.62
N LYS A 356 13.18 4.78 -12.38
CA LYS A 356 13.86 5.67 -11.41
C LYS A 356 14.94 6.57 -12.02
N ARG A 357 15.82 6.02 -12.88
CA ARG A 357 16.93 6.76 -13.51
C ARG A 357 16.46 7.91 -14.42
N ILE A 358 15.36 7.70 -15.14
CA ILE A 358 14.77 8.67 -16.06
C ILE A 358 14.03 9.75 -15.27
N VAL A 359 13.29 9.36 -14.22
CA VAL A 359 12.69 10.32 -13.28
C VAL A 359 13.76 11.21 -12.65
N ILE A 360 14.88 10.64 -12.19
CA ILE A 360 16.00 11.40 -11.64
C ILE A 360 16.53 12.40 -12.66
N ALA A 361 16.71 11.99 -13.92
CA ALA A 361 17.19 12.89 -14.97
C ALA A 361 16.21 14.03 -15.25
N PHE A 362 14.91 13.77 -15.26
CA PHE A 362 13.89 14.82 -15.34
C PHE A 362 13.96 15.79 -14.16
N LEU A 363 14.06 15.28 -12.92
CA LEU A 363 14.21 16.11 -11.73
C LEU A 363 15.49 16.96 -11.81
N GLN A 364 16.62 16.39 -12.26
CA GLN A 364 17.84 17.17 -12.49
C GLN A 364 17.61 18.34 -13.43
N GLY A 365 16.92 18.12 -14.56
CA GLY A 365 16.61 19.18 -15.52
C GLY A 365 15.73 20.26 -14.91
N LEU A 366 14.65 19.87 -14.24
CA LEU A 366 13.73 20.79 -13.59
C LEU A 366 14.42 21.63 -12.50
N PHE A 367 15.25 20.99 -11.67
CA PHE A 367 16.00 21.67 -10.62
C PHE A 367 17.21 22.45 -11.14
N ASP A 368 17.75 22.14 -12.33
CA ASP A 368 18.79 22.95 -12.97
C ASP A 368 18.25 24.23 -13.60
N ALA A 369 17.00 24.19 -14.10
CA ALA A 369 16.23 25.36 -14.52
C ALA A 369 15.73 26.19 -13.31
N ASP A 370 14.60 25.79 -12.73
CA ASP A 370 13.86 26.56 -11.70
C ASP A 370 14.38 26.35 -10.27
N GLY A 371 15.29 25.40 -10.06
CA GLY A 371 15.80 25.08 -8.74
C GLY A 371 16.86 26.06 -8.24
N PHE A 372 16.91 26.23 -6.92
CA PHE A 372 17.90 27.04 -6.22
C PHE A 372 18.53 26.27 -5.07
N VAL A 373 19.84 26.42 -4.88
CA VAL A 373 20.57 25.81 -3.76
C VAL A 373 21.12 26.91 -2.85
N GLU A 374 20.86 26.88 -1.56
CA GLU A 374 21.34 27.89 -0.61
C GLU A 374 22.88 27.88 -0.50
N LYS A 375 23.50 29.06 -0.36
CA LYS A 375 24.96 29.21 -0.23
C LYS A 375 25.50 28.88 1.17
N ARG A 376 24.64 28.73 2.18
CA ARG A 376 25.06 28.54 3.57
C ARG A 376 24.98 27.08 4.02
N TYR A 377 23.88 26.41 3.69
CA TYR A 377 23.57 25.06 4.18
C TYR A 377 23.29 24.06 3.07
N GLY A 378 23.52 24.43 1.80
CA GLY A 378 23.26 23.55 0.66
C GLY A 378 21.80 23.13 0.46
N ASN A 379 20.86 23.74 1.18
CA ASN A 379 19.42 23.47 1.10
C ASN A 379 18.88 23.71 -0.31
N VAL A 380 17.97 22.86 -0.77
CA VAL A 380 17.46 22.90 -2.15
C VAL A 380 16.04 23.45 -2.15
N ARG A 381 15.72 24.27 -3.14
CA ARG A 381 14.41 24.91 -3.35
C ARG A 381 13.97 24.75 -4.79
N LEU A 382 12.68 24.60 -5.02
CA LEU A 382 12.04 24.75 -6.34
C LEU A 382 10.86 25.69 -6.16
N SER A 383 10.66 26.65 -7.07
CA SER A 383 9.47 27.51 -7.07
C SER A 383 8.76 27.39 -8.39
N THR A 384 7.44 27.23 -8.36
CA THR A 384 6.61 27.12 -9.57
C THR A 384 5.28 27.85 -9.40
N ALA A 385 4.64 28.18 -10.52
CA ALA A 385 3.27 28.71 -10.55
C ALA A 385 2.20 27.61 -10.59
N SER A 386 2.59 26.34 -10.80
CA SER A 386 1.68 25.21 -10.85
C SER A 386 1.67 24.43 -9.54
N ILE A 387 0.51 24.37 -8.88
CA ILE A 387 0.32 23.53 -7.69
C ILE A 387 0.42 22.04 -8.03
N ARG A 388 -0.02 21.64 -9.22
CA ARG A 388 0.01 20.25 -9.69
C ARG A 388 1.45 19.79 -9.83
N LEU A 389 2.29 20.55 -10.55
CA LEU A 389 3.72 20.26 -10.68
C LEU A 389 4.41 20.20 -9.31
N ALA A 390 4.10 21.15 -8.41
CA ALA A 390 4.71 21.18 -7.09
C ALA A 390 4.37 19.91 -6.26
N ARG A 391 3.11 19.46 -6.31
CA ARG A 391 2.66 18.25 -5.60
C ARG A 391 3.22 16.98 -6.20
N GLU A 392 3.20 16.84 -7.52
CA GLU A 392 3.78 15.69 -8.22
C GLU A 392 5.29 15.58 -7.93
N VAL A 393 6.04 16.69 -8.00
CA VAL A 393 7.46 16.70 -7.65
C VAL A 393 7.69 16.37 -6.18
N GLN A 394 6.84 16.86 -5.26
CA GLN A 394 6.92 16.49 -3.84
C GLN A 394 6.80 14.98 -3.64
N LEU A 395 5.91 14.32 -4.37
CA LEU A 395 5.69 12.88 -4.28
C LEU A 395 6.78 12.06 -4.98
N LEU A 396 7.33 12.55 -6.10
CA LEU A 396 8.51 11.92 -6.72
C LEU A 396 9.73 11.95 -5.78
N LEU A 397 9.92 13.06 -5.06
CA LEU A 397 10.95 13.17 -4.02
C LEU A 397 10.64 12.23 -2.85
N LEU A 398 9.38 12.12 -2.42
CA LEU A 398 8.96 11.19 -1.39
C LEU A 398 9.25 9.73 -1.79
N ASN A 399 9.02 9.36 -3.06
CA ASN A 399 9.33 8.03 -3.59
C ASN A 399 10.83 7.71 -3.52
N LEU A 400 11.68 8.74 -3.67
CA LEU A 400 13.13 8.67 -3.48
C LEU A 400 13.53 8.70 -1.99
N GLY A 401 12.57 8.74 -1.07
CA GLY A 401 12.78 8.87 0.37
C GLY A 401 13.35 10.20 0.82
N ILE A 402 13.03 11.28 0.09
CA ILE A 402 13.41 12.67 0.38
C ILE A 402 12.14 13.43 0.79
N ILE A 403 12.09 13.90 2.03
CA ILE A 403 10.99 14.72 2.52
C ILE A 403 11.17 16.16 2.02
N ALA A 404 10.15 16.70 1.37
CA ALA A 404 10.12 18.06 0.88
C ALA A 404 8.89 18.78 1.44
N SER A 405 9.08 20.01 1.91
CA SER A 405 7.98 20.86 2.37
C SER A 405 7.46 21.74 1.25
N LEU A 406 6.14 21.81 1.10
CA LEU A 406 5.45 22.62 0.12
C LEU A 406 4.78 23.81 0.81
N ARG A 407 5.23 25.03 0.49
CA ARG A 407 4.64 26.27 1.03
C ARG A 407 4.04 27.11 -0.07
N VAL A 408 2.87 27.68 0.21
CA VAL A 408 2.20 28.65 -0.66
C VAL A 408 2.70 30.05 -0.32
N LYS A 409 3.33 30.73 -1.29
CA LYS A 409 3.64 32.15 -1.22
C LYS A 409 2.54 32.92 -1.95
N LYS A 410 1.66 33.57 -1.19
CA LYS A 410 0.67 34.51 -1.74
C LYS A 410 1.42 35.66 -2.42
N THR A 411 1.08 35.96 -3.67
CA THR A 411 1.55 37.15 -4.39
C THR A 411 0.35 37.96 -4.87
N PRO A 412 0.50 39.26 -5.21
CA PRO A 412 -0.61 40.10 -5.66
C PRO A 412 -1.32 39.59 -6.91
N SER A 413 -0.66 38.77 -7.74
CA SER A 413 -1.23 38.23 -8.98
C SER A 413 -1.70 36.79 -8.79
N ARG A 414 -0.77 35.83 -8.78
CA ARG A 414 -1.05 34.40 -8.64
C ARG A 414 -0.16 33.79 -7.55
N PRO A 415 -0.66 32.82 -6.78
CA PRO A 415 0.16 32.15 -5.79
C PRO A 415 1.37 31.49 -6.45
N SER A 416 2.50 31.52 -5.76
CA SER A 416 3.69 30.75 -6.13
C SER A 416 3.88 29.65 -5.09
N TYR A 417 4.22 28.46 -5.55
CA TYR A 417 4.39 27.27 -4.73
C TYR A 417 5.87 26.96 -4.61
N ARG A 418 6.36 26.86 -3.38
CA ARG A 418 7.77 26.61 -3.10
C ARG A 418 7.96 25.28 -2.41
N LEU A 419 8.69 24.38 -3.06
CA LEU A 419 9.25 23.20 -2.42
C LEU A 419 10.55 23.56 -1.72
N SER A 420 10.73 23.05 -0.50
CA SER A 420 11.93 23.22 0.30
C SER A 420 12.41 21.90 0.86
N ILE A 421 13.66 21.56 0.53
CA ILE A 421 14.38 20.37 0.95
C ILE A 421 15.52 20.85 1.85
N ASP A 422 15.53 20.41 3.10
CA ASP A 422 16.37 20.94 4.17
C ASP A 422 17.11 19.84 4.92
N GLY A 423 18.25 20.17 5.55
CA GLY A 423 18.98 19.25 6.43
C GLY A 423 19.33 17.92 5.76
N ALA A 424 18.93 16.82 6.39
CA ALA A 424 19.27 15.46 5.96
C ALA A 424 18.68 15.13 4.59
N ASP A 425 17.48 15.65 4.30
CA ASP A 425 16.82 15.48 3.01
C ASP A 425 17.54 16.27 1.91
N ALA A 426 18.17 17.40 2.24
CA ALA A 426 19.00 18.12 1.27
C ALA A 426 20.28 17.34 0.94
N ILE A 427 20.91 16.72 1.94
CA ILE A 427 22.04 15.80 1.73
C ILE A 427 21.59 14.62 0.86
N ALA A 428 20.46 14.00 1.17
CA ALA A 428 19.89 12.90 0.40
C ALA A 428 19.59 13.31 -1.05
N PHE A 429 19.06 14.52 -1.28
CA PHE A 429 18.86 15.07 -2.62
C PHE A 429 20.18 15.17 -3.38
N HIS A 430 21.23 15.75 -2.80
CA HIS A 430 22.56 15.86 -3.45
C HIS A 430 23.21 14.50 -3.74
N GLN A 431 22.83 13.44 -3.01
CA GLN A 431 23.35 12.09 -3.20
C GLN A 431 22.54 11.29 -4.24
N ARG A 432 21.20 11.36 -4.17
CA ARG A 432 20.29 10.51 -4.95
C ARG A 432 19.84 11.16 -6.26
N VAL A 433 19.63 12.48 -6.27
CA VAL A 433 19.20 13.24 -7.46
C VAL A 433 20.36 14.04 -8.04
N GLY A 434 20.95 14.92 -7.22
CA GLY A 434 22.02 15.81 -7.64
C GLY A 434 21.58 16.82 -8.69
N PHE A 435 22.57 17.32 -9.44
CA PHE A 435 22.42 18.32 -10.49
C PHE A 435 23.37 17.95 -11.62
N ARG A 436 23.06 18.31 -12.88
CA ARG A 436 24.06 18.26 -13.95
C ARG A 436 24.91 19.53 -13.92
N LEU A 437 24.31 20.67 -13.55
CA LEU A 437 24.96 21.96 -13.47
C LEU A 437 26.06 22.03 -12.40
N LEU A 438 27.31 22.25 -12.82
CA LEU A 438 28.51 22.20 -11.97
C LEU A 438 28.43 23.14 -10.76
N ARG A 439 27.96 24.39 -10.94
CA ARG A 439 27.86 25.37 -9.84
C ARG A 439 26.87 24.94 -8.74
N LYS A 440 25.84 24.15 -9.07
CA LYS A 440 24.89 23.60 -8.10
C LYS A 440 25.47 22.35 -7.44
N ARG A 441 26.12 21.46 -8.22
CA ARG A 441 26.85 20.29 -7.69
C ARG A 441 27.89 20.66 -6.64
N ALA A 442 28.65 21.72 -6.86
CA ALA A 442 29.68 22.20 -5.93
C ALA A 442 29.12 22.53 -4.53
N ARG A 443 27.82 22.84 -4.42
CA ARG A 443 27.16 23.17 -3.15
C ARG A 443 26.82 21.93 -2.30
N LYS A 444 27.04 20.71 -2.82
CA LYS A 444 26.93 19.48 -2.03
C LYS A 444 27.78 19.51 -0.76
N ALA A 445 28.98 20.09 -0.83
CA ALA A 445 29.88 20.23 0.32
C ALA A 445 29.33 21.14 1.43
N LEU A 446 28.31 21.95 1.13
CA LEU A 446 27.66 22.87 2.08
C LEU A 446 26.43 22.24 2.72
N ALA A 447 25.91 21.13 2.17
CA ALA A 447 24.74 20.44 2.70
C ALA A 447 25.04 19.93 4.11
N SER A 448 24.21 20.30 5.08
CA SER A 448 24.43 19.94 6.48
C SER A 448 23.14 19.87 7.28
N ASP A 449 23.13 19.03 8.31
CA ASP A 449 22.00 18.85 9.23
C ASP A 449 21.91 19.95 10.31
N ARG A 450 22.75 20.99 10.22
CA ARG A 450 22.83 22.06 11.22
C ARG A 450 21.59 22.95 11.29
N ARG A 451 20.71 22.90 10.29
CA ARG A 451 19.42 23.59 10.27
C ARG A 451 18.31 22.60 9.94
N MET A 452 17.75 21.97 10.97
CA MET A 452 16.45 21.29 10.87
C MET A 452 15.36 22.24 11.36
N PRO A 453 14.25 22.42 10.62
CA PRO A 453 12.99 22.74 11.27
C PRO A 453 12.73 21.68 12.35
N ASN A 454 12.10 22.01 13.48
CA ASN A 454 11.65 21.02 14.48
C ASN A 454 10.47 20.17 13.93
N ILE A 455 10.55 19.71 12.69
CA ILE A 455 9.51 19.02 11.93
C ILE A 455 10.20 17.76 11.39
N GLY A 456 9.99 16.61 12.04
CA GLY A 456 10.62 15.34 11.67
C GLY A 456 11.18 14.50 12.81
N GLY A 457 11.05 14.95 14.06
CA GLY A 457 11.18 14.05 15.20
C GLY A 457 9.89 13.26 15.41
N ILE A 458 10.00 12.05 15.97
CA ILE A 458 8.87 11.16 16.23
C ILE A 458 8.04 11.73 17.40
N PRO A 459 6.77 12.10 17.18
CA PRO A 459 5.94 12.72 18.20
C PRO A 459 5.47 11.70 19.24
N HIS A 460 5.03 12.18 20.41
CA HIS A 460 4.40 11.36 21.45
C HIS A 460 5.24 10.14 21.90
N LEU A 461 6.56 10.31 22.01
CA LEU A 461 7.49 9.26 22.45
C LEU A 461 7.76 9.24 23.96
N GLU A 462 7.35 10.28 24.69
CA GLU A 462 7.74 10.50 26.09
C GLU A 462 7.46 9.29 26.99
N ARG A 463 6.27 8.67 26.87
CA ARG A 463 5.88 7.51 27.67
C ARG A 463 6.81 6.32 27.43
N ALA A 464 7.02 5.94 26.17
CA ALA A 464 7.91 4.85 25.77
C ALA A 464 9.35 5.13 26.23
N LEU A 465 9.85 6.35 26.03
CA LEU A 465 11.20 6.73 26.47
C LEU A 465 11.35 6.64 27.99
N LYS A 466 10.37 7.08 28.79
CA LYS A 466 10.41 6.94 30.26
C LYS A 466 10.42 5.47 30.70
N GLN A 467 9.66 4.60 30.03
CA GLN A 467 9.66 3.16 30.30
C GLN A 467 11.03 2.54 30.00
N VAL A 468 11.60 2.84 28.84
CA VAL A 468 12.95 2.39 28.47
C VAL A 468 14.01 2.95 29.42
N GLN A 469 13.89 4.22 29.84
CA GLN A 469 14.79 4.81 30.84
C GLN A 469 14.76 4.02 32.15
N ALA A 470 13.56 3.66 32.65
CA ALA A 470 13.40 2.88 33.86
C ALA A 470 14.06 1.49 33.74
N ARG A 471 13.87 0.80 32.59
CA ARG A 471 14.54 -0.48 32.31
C ARG A 471 16.07 -0.35 32.27
N ILE A 472 16.60 0.70 31.63
CA ILE A 472 18.04 0.98 31.61
C ILE A 472 18.61 1.18 33.02
N VAL A 473 17.89 1.93 33.86
CA VAL A 473 18.30 2.19 35.25
C VAL A 473 18.20 0.93 36.10
N ALA A 474 17.23 0.05 35.86
CA ALA A 474 17.07 -1.21 36.59
C ALA A 474 18.13 -2.27 36.18
N ALA A 475 18.49 -2.36 34.89
CA ALA A 475 19.46 -3.32 34.39
C ALA A 475 20.91 -3.00 34.78
N LYS A 476 21.21 -1.73 35.11
CA LYS A 476 22.54 -1.29 35.55
C LYS A 476 22.46 -0.74 36.96
N ASP A 477 23.15 -1.40 37.89
CA ASP A 477 23.22 -1.04 39.31
C ASP A 477 24.04 0.25 39.59
N LYS A 478 23.81 1.33 38.83
CA LYS A 478 24.17 2.74 39.12
C LYS A 478 23.66 3.75 38.06
N PRO A 479 23.09 4.90 38.47
CA PRO A 479 22.77 6.06 37.60
C PRO A 479 23.99 6.74 36.91
N VAL A 480 25.20 6.21 37.10
CA VAL A 480 26.46 6.69 36.51
C VAL A 480 26.59 6.28 35.03
N ALA A 481 25.93 5.21 34.58
CA ALA A 481 26.05 4.71 33.21
C ALA A 481 25.43 5.64 32.15
N LEU A 482 24.20 6.13 32.38
CA LEU A 482 23.55 7.12 31.51
C LEU A 482 24.33 8.45 31.46
N LYS A 483 25.06 8.82 32.52
CA LYS A 483 25.89 10.03 32.56
C LYS A 483 27.15 9.93 31.68
N ARG A 484 27.59 8.73 31.29
CA ARG A 484 28.80 8.54 30.46
C ARG A 484 28.54 8.77 28.97
N ASN A 485 27.34 8.45 28.47
CA ASN A 485 26.98 8.74 27.07
C ASN A 485 26.16 10.03 27.01
N LYS A 486 26.84 11.16 26.76
CA LYS A 486 26.19 12.50 26.69
C LYS A 486 25.07 12.56 25.65
N SER A 487 25.18 11.83 24.55
CA SER A 487 24.16 11.79 23.49
C SER A 487 22.86 11.17 24.01
N ILE A 488 22.94 9.98 24.59
CA ILE A 488 21.77 9.27 25.15
C ILE A 488 21.23 9.98 26.39
N ASN A 489 22.11 10.51 27.23
CA ASN A 489 21.73 11.32 28.38
C ASN A 489 20.81 12.48 27.99
N SER A 490 21.16 13.19 26.91
CA SER A 490 20.41 14.35 26.46
C SER A 490 18.96 14.03 26.13
N ILE A 491 18.65 12.82 25.63
CA ILE A 491 17.29 12.38 25.33
C ILE A 491 16.41 12.51 26.58
N PHE A 492 16.86 11.95 27.70
CA PHE A 492 16.07 11.87 28.92
C PHE A 492 16.09 13.14 29.77
N TYR A 493 17.21 13.86 29.78
CA TYR A 493 17.42 15.02 30.68
C TYR A 493 17.30 16.37 29.98
N SER A 494 17.21 16.39 28.64
CA SER A 494 17.03 17.63 27.87
C SER A 494 15.84 17.55 26.91
N TYR A 495 15.73 16.51 26.07
CA TYR A 495 14.70 16.45 25.04
C TYR A 495 13.31 16.23 25.64
N ILE A 496 13.15 15.20 26.48
CA ILE A 496 11.86 14.90 27.13
C ILE A 496 11.35 16.10 27.96
N PRO A 497 12.12 16.70 28.89
CA PRO A 497 11.64 17.83 29.68
C PRO A 497 11.30 19.08 28.86
N SER A 498 11.87 19.22 27.66
CA SER A 498 11.59 20.35 26.75
C SER A 498 10.52 20.04 25.70
N GLY A 499 9.85 18.89 25.78
CA GLY A 499 8.83 18.47 24.81
C GLY A 499 9.38 18.28 23.41
N ARG A 500 10.68 18.02 23.25
CA ARG A 500 11.33 17.83 21.96
C ARG A 500 11.23 16.38 21.51
N ASN A 501 10.81 16.20 20.27
CA ASN A 501 10.83 14.91 19.60
C ASN A 501 12.26 14.53 19.20
N ILE A 502 12.58 13.24 19.23
CA ILE A 502 13.87 12.71 18.76
C ILE A 502 13.78 12.27 17.30
N SER A 503 14.88 12.40 16.55
CA SER A 503 14.99 11.88 15.19
C SER A 503 15.16 10.36 15.19
N TYR A 504 14.95 9.73 14.03
CA TYR A 504 15.25 8.30 13.87
C TYR A 504 16.72 7.97 14.10
N ASP A 505 17.68 8.80 13.69
CA ASP A 505 19.09 8.53 13.96
C ASP A 505 19.37 8.51 15.47
N LYS A 506 18.69 9.38 16.24
CA LYS A 506 18.79 9.40 17.70
C LYS A 506 18.08 8.19 18.34
N LEU A 507 16.98 7.73 17.74
CA LEU A 507 16.31 6.49 18.12
C LEU A 507 17.23 5.29 17.89
N ASP A 508 17.90 5.22 16.74
CA ASP A 508 18.84 4.16 16.38
C ASP A 508 20.02 4.11 17.36
N GLU A 509 20.59 5.27 17.72
CA GLU A 509 21.61 5.37 18.78
C GLU A 509 21.10 4.82 20.14
N LEU A 510 19.85 5.12 20.49
CA LEU A 510 19.25 4.67 21.76
C LEU A 510 19.01 3.15 21.78
N ILE A 511 18.46 2.59 20.70
CA ILE A 511 18.24 1.13 20.56
C ILE A 511 19.57 0.40 20.64
N ALA A 512 20.58 0.84 19.90
CA ALA A 512 21.92 0.26 19.95
C ALA A 512 22.51 0.29 21.37
N TYR A 513 22.31 1.39 22.10
CA TYR A 513 22.71 1.48 23.51
C TYR A 513 21.93 0.51 24.41
N CYS A 514 20.63 0.32 24.17
CA CYS A 514 19.81 -0.64 24.91
C CYS A 514 20.30 -2.08 24.70
N HIS A 515 20.53 -2.48 23.44
CA HIS A 515 21.06 -3.80 23.08
C HIS A 515 22.43 -4.06 23.71
N GLN A 516 23.37 -3.12 23.61
CA GLN A 516 24.68 -3.21 24.28
C GLN A 516 24.58 -3.29 25.80
N SER A 517 23.46 -2.87 26.36
CA SER A 517 23.19 -2.87 27.80
C SER A 517 22.34 -4.04 28.27
N GLY A 518 21.96 -4.97 27.36
CA GLY A 518 21.06 -6.08 27.69
C GLY A 518 19.64 -5.65 28.03
N VAL A 519 19.19 -4.50 27.52
CA VAL A 519 17.85 -3.95 27.75
C VAL A 519 17.01 -4.12 26.49
N GLU A 520 15.85 -4.76 26.63
CA GLU A 520 14.87 -4.91 25.56
C GLU A 520 14.00 -3.65 25.43
N CYS A 521 13.80 -3.21 24.19
CA CYS A 521 12.98 -2.04 23.85
C CYS A 521 12.11 -2.29 22.60
N PRO A 522 11.26 -3.34 22.59
CA PRO A 522 10.42 -3.70 21.44
C PRO A 522 9.54 -2.54 20.96
N GLU A 523 9.08 -1.67 21.88
CA GLU A 523 8.30 -0.49 21.54
C GLU A 523 9.05 0.52 20.66
N LEU A 524 10.38 0.61 20.79
CA LEU A 524 11.22 1.48 19.97
C LEU A 524 11.63 0.80 18.67
N GLU A 525 11.88 -0.51 18.72
CA GLU A 525 12.24 -1.36 17.57
C GLU A 525 11.11 -1.42 16.53
N ALA A 526 9.84 -1.46 16.98
CA ALA A 526 8.68 -1.37 16.09
C ALA A 526 8.68 -0.07 15.28
N LEU A 527 8.99 1.07 15.93
CA LEU A 527 9.09 2.37 15.25
C LEU A 527 10.29 2.42 14.29
N GLN A 528 11.43 1.85 14.70
CA GLN A 528 12.62 1.70 13.85
C GLN A 528 12.33 0.86 12.61
N THR A 529 11.46 -0.14 12.72
CA THR A 529 11.08 -0.99 11.60
C THR A 529 10.20 -0.25 10.62
N LYS A 530 9.21 0.55 11.08
CA LYS A 530 8.25 1.28 10.23
C LYS A 530 8.82 2.56 9.58
N ARG A 531 9.65 3.34 10.29
CA ARG A 531 10.28 4.61 9.84
C ARG A 531 9.37 5.60 9.11
N TYR A 532 8.09 5.68 9.47
CA TYR A 532 7.18 6.68 8.91
C TYR A 532 7.66 8.10 9.21
N PHE A 533 7.38 9.02 8.29
CA PHE A 533 7.49 10.43 8.59
C PHE A 533 6.16 10.90 9.19
N TYR A 534 6.18 11.39 10.42
CA TYR A 534 4.97 11.91 11.07
C TYR A 534 4.82 13.39 10.78
N ASP A 535 3.65 13.79 10.31
CA ASP A 535 3.32 15.17 10.03
C ASP A 535 2.00 15.58 10.71
N TYR A 536 1.91 16.86 11.06
CA TYR A 536 0.75 17.40 11.77
C TYR A 536 -0.29 17.92 10.77
N ILE A 537 -1.57 17.66 11.02
CA ILE A 537 -2.68 18.22 10.26
C ILE A 537 -2.80 19.72 10.58
N THR A 538 -2.92 20.53 9.54
CA THR A 538 -3.02 22.00 9.63
C THR A 538 -4.28 22.57 8.98
N ALA A 539 -4.97 21.78 8.17
CA ALA A 539 -6.28 22.14 7.63
C ALA A 539 -7.09 20.88 7.34
N VAL A 540 -8.39 20.97 7.60
CA VAL A 540 -9.41 19.99 7.27
C VAL A 540 -10.53 20.74 6.56
N GLU A 541 -10.78 20.44 5.29
CA GLU A 541 -11.73 21.16 4.45
C GLU A 541 -12.78 20.17 3.90
N PRO A 542 -14.09 20.49 3.92
CA PRO A 542 -15.09 19.67 3.26
C PRO A 542 -14.96 19.83 1.74
N GLY A 543 -15.33 18.78 1.00
CA GLY A 543 -15.33 18.76 -0.46
C GLY A 543 -16.41 17.85 -1.02
N GLU A 544 -16.43 17.75 -2.34
CA GLU A 544 -17.28 16.81 -3.08
C GLU A 544 -16.59 16.48 -4.41
N ALA A 545 -16.43 15.20 -4.70
CA ALA A 545 -15.69 14.75 -5.88
C ALA A 545 -16.10 13.34 -6.30
N ASP A 546 -15.71 12.94 -7.51
CA ASP A 546 -15.72 11.53 -7.90
C ASP A 546 -14.63 10.77 -7.14
N VAL A 547 -15.02 9.67 -6.51
CA VAL A 547 -14.18 8.86 -5.64
C VAL A 547 -13.98 7.44 -6.17
N TYR A 548 -12.82 6.88 -5.84
CA TYR A 548 -12.32 5.61 -6.32
C TYR A 548 -11.59 4.88 -5.20
N ASP A 549 -11.48 3.56 -5.28
CA ASP A 549 -10.69 2.78 -4.34
C ASP A 549 -10.02 1.59 -5.04
N LEU A 550 -9.05 0.97 -4.36
CA LEU A 550 -8.36 -0.23 -4.82
C LEU A 550 -8.55 -1.34 -3.79
N SER A 551 -8.87 -2.56 -4.21
CA SER A 551 -8.72 -3.75 -3.36
C SER A 551 -7.28 -4.20 -3.37
N VAL A 552 -6.68 -4.40 -2.19
CA VAL A 552 -5.28 -4.82 -2.05
C VAL A 552 -5.22 -6.09 -1.20
N ALA A 553 -4.55 -7.11 -1.72
CA ALA A 553 -4.37 -8.40 -1.04
C ALA A 553 -3.41 -8.29 0.16
N GLY A 554 -3.59 -9.14 1.17
CA GLY A 554 -2.81 -9.13 2.41
C GLY A 554 -3.18 -7.99 3.36
N ASP A 555 -2.36 -6.94 3.42
CA ASP A 555 -2.41 -5.88 4.45
C ASP A 555 -3.64 -4.95 4.31
N HIS A 556 -4.43 -5.13 3.24
CA HIS A 556 -5.59 -4.30 2.89
C HIS A 556 -5.32 -2.79 2.98
N ALA A 557 -4.13 -2.37 2.54
CA ALA A 557 -3.71 -0.98 2.59
C ALA A 557 -2.82 -0.62 1.41
N TYR A 558 -2.83 0.65 1.03
CA TYR A 558 -1.92 1.20 0.04
C TYR A 558 -1.51 2.64 0.36
N VAL A 559 -0.40 3.07 -0.23
CA VAL A 559 0.12 4.43 -0.07
C VAL A 559 -0.40 5.33 -1.17
N ALA A 560 -1.11 6.38 -0.77
CA ALA A 560 -1.79 7.33 -1.64
C ALA A 560 -1.41 8.77 -1.24
N ASN A 561 -0.82 9.55 -2.16
CA ASN A 561 -0.20 10.85 -1.86
C ASN A 561 0.77 10.83 -0.65
N GLY A 562 1.36 9.67 -0.35
CA GLY A 562 2.24 9.45 0.80
C GLY A 562 1.52 8.98 2.08
N PHE A 563 0.19 9.11 2.17
CA PHE A 563 -0.58 8.62 3.31
C PHE A 563 -0.78 7.12 3.20
N VAL A 564 -0.62 6.41 4.32
CA VAL A 564 -1.03 5.01 4.42
C VAL A 564 -2.55 4.96 4.54
N SER A 565 -3.22 4.38 3.54
CA SER A 565 -4.68 4.30 3.37
C SER A 565 -5.17 2.88 3.52
N HIS A 566 -6.33 2.67 4.18
CA HIS A 566 -6.89 1.36 4.47
C HIS A 566 -8.13 1.02 3.63
N ASN A 567 -8.22 -0.24 3.24
CA ASN A 567 -9.35 -0.90 2.57
C ASN A 567 -10.06 -1.80 3.57
N SER A 568 -11.39 -1.78 3.64
CA SER A 568 -12.11 -2.53 4.69
C SER A 568 -12.92 -3.67 4.12
N THR A 569 -13.11 -4.74 4.90
CA THR A 569 -14.02 -5.87 4.59
C THR A 569 -15.26 -5.81 5.50
N TYR A 570 -16.23 -4.95 5.19
CA TYR A 570 -17.33 -4.63 6.13
C TYR A 570 -18.49 -5.64 6.10
N LEU A 571 -18.94 -6.09 4.91
CA LEU A 571 -20.16 -6.89 4.78
C LEU A 571 -19.97 -8.36 5.23
N ARG A 572 -18.86 -9.00 4.84
CA ARG A 572 -18.52 -10.36 5.27
C ARG A 572 -18.35 -10.48 6.78
N GLN A 573 -17.77 -9.47 7.44
CA GLN A 573 -17.65 -9.43 8.89
C GLN A 573 -19.03 -9.55 9.56
N VAL A 574 -20.00 -8.75 9.11
CA VAL A 574 -21.35 -8.73 9.67
C VAL A 574 -22.05 -10.06 9.44
N ALA A 575 -22.00 -10.60 8.22
CA ALA A 575 -22.62 -11.89 7.89
C ALA A 575 -22.05 -13.04 8.74
N LEU A 576 -20.73 -13.08 8.95
CA LEU A 576 -20.09 -14.10 9.78
C LEU A 576 -20.46 -13.95 11.26
N ILE A 577 -20.51 -12.72 11.79
CA ILE A 577 -20.95 -12.47 13.17
C ILE A 577 -22.40 -12.94 13.38
N VAL A 578 -23.29 -12.66 12.43
CA VAL A 578 -24.69 -13.13 12.46
C VAL A 578 -24.74 -14.67 12.43
N LEU A 579 -24.02 -15.32 11.52
CA LEU A 579 -23.95 -16.79 11.43
C LEU A 579 -23.45 -17.40 12.73
N MET A 580 -22.35 -16.89 13.26
CA MET A 580 -21.78 -17.36 14.53
C MET A 580 -22.77 -17.20 15.68
N ALA A 581 -23.44 -16.04 15.79
CA ALA A 581 -24.43 -15.80 16.83
C ALA A 581 -25.61 -16.78 16.76
N GLN A 582 -26.21 -16.96 15.57
CA GLN A 582 -27.36 -17.85 15.40
C GLN A 582 -27.00 -19.34 15.48
N MET A 583 -25.74 -19.70 15.25
CA MET A 583 -25.22 -21.06 15.45
C MET A 583 -24.89 -21.35 16.93
N GLY A 584 -25.05 -20.37 17.82
CA GLY A 584 -24.82 -20.50 19.26
C GLY A 584 -23.37 -20.24 19.70
N SER A 585 -22.55 -19.65 18.83
CA SER A 585 -21.18 -19.25 19.14
C SER A 585 -21.13 -17.87 19.83
N PHE A 586 -20.06 -17.65 20.57
CA PHE A 586 -19.61 -16.31 20.92
C PHE A 586 -19.09 -15.62 19.66
N VAL A 587 -19.14 -14.29 19.63
CA VAL A 587 -18.80 -13.51 18.44
C VAL A 587 -17.62 -12.56 18.65
N PRO A 588 -16.85 -12.30 17.60
CA PRO A 588 -15.73 -11.36 17.63
C PRO A 588 -16.22 -9.91 17.70
N ALA A 589 -16.58 -9.42 18.89
CA ALA A 589 -17.03 -8.05 19.13
C ALA A 589 -16.74 -7.65 20.59
N ASP A 590 -16.92 -6.38 20.95
CA ASP A 590 -16.98 -5.94 22.34
C ASP A 590 -18.41 -6.03 22.88
N GLU A 591 -19.40 -5.74 22.03
CA GLU A 591 -20.82 -5.95 22.29
C GLU A 591 -21.52 -6.38 21.00
N ALA A 592 -22.49 -7.30 21.08
CA ALA A 592 -23.30 -7.67 19.93
C ALA A 592 -24.74 -7.97 20.37
N THR A 593 -25.70 -7.23 19.79
CA THR A 593 -27.13 -7.55 19.82
C THR A 593 -27.55 -7.91 18.40
N ILE A 594 -28.01 -9.14 18.20
CA ILE A 594 -28.30 -9.68 16.88
C ILE A 594 -29.76 -10.11 16.85
N GLY A 595 -30.58 -9.42 16.07
CA GLY A 595 -31.92 -9.83 15.69
C GLY A 595 -31.91 -11.14 14.91
N LEU A 596 -33.03 -11.84 14.88
CA LEU A 596 -33.15 -13.08 14.10
C LEU A 596 -33.05 -12.77 12.60
N VAL A 597 -32.06 -13.36 11.95
CA VAL A 597 -31.81 -13.25 10.51
C VAL A 597 -32.19 -14.57 9.84
N ASP A 598 -33.29 -14.57 9.09
CA ASP A 598 -33.79 -15.77 8.44
C ASP A 598 -32.90 -16.23 7.27
N ARG A 599 -32.32 -15.29 6.53
CA ARG A 599 -31.56 -15.56 5.31
C ARG A 599 -30.45 -14.54 5.11
N ILE A 600 -29.27 -15.05 4.73
CA ILE A 600 -28.15 -14.23 4.26
C ILE A 600 -28.01 -14.50 2.77
N PHE A 601 -28.22 -13.48 1.96
CA PHE A 601 -28.01 -13.55 0.52
C PHE A 601 -26.61 -13.01 0.20
N THR A 602 -25.77 -13.83 -0.40
CA THR A 602 -24.43 -13.44 -0.89
C THR A 602 -24.35 -13.70 -2.39
N ARG A 603 -23.72 -12.79 -3.13
CA ARG A 603 -23.40 -12.99 -4.54
C ARG A 603 -22.02 -13.64 -4.62
N ILE A 604 -21.99 -14.91 -4.96
CA ILE A 604 -20.76 -15.72 -5.09
C ILE A 604 -20.15 -15.44 -6.47
N GLY A 605 -18.93 -14.91 -6.51
CA GLY A 605 -18.12 -14.83 -7.73
C GLY A 605 -17.66 -16.25 -8.10
N ALA A 606 -17.85 -16.66 -9.35
CA ALA A 606 -17.75 -18.05 -9.73
C ALA A 606 -16.31 -18.48 -10.06
N GLN A 607 -15.62 -19.17 -9.16
CA GLN A 607 -14.66 -20.25 -9.49
C GLN A 607 -14.66 -21.33 -8.39
N ASP A 608 -15.27 -22.49 -8.69
CA ASP A 608 -15.15 -23.70 -7.87
C ASP A 608 -13.85 -24.45 -8.22
N GLU A 609 -12.97 -24.72 -7.24
CA GLU A 609 -11.85 -25.65 -7.38
C GLU A 609 -12.21 -27.06 -6.85
N ILE A 610 -13.14 -27.72 -7.55
CA ILE A 610 -13.66 -29.06 -7.17
C ILE A 610 -12.53 -30.09 -7.06
N TRP A 611 -11.47 -29.97 -7.86
CA TRP A 611 -10.32 -30.89 -7.88
C TRP A 611 -9.45 -30.82 -6.61
N ALA A 612 -9.45 -29.68 -5.91
CA ALA A 612 -8.70 -29.46 -4.68
C ALA A 612 -9.54 -29.72 -3.41
N GLY A 613 -10.82 -30.06 -3.56
CA GLY A 613 -11.75 -30.24 -2.44
C GLY A 613 -12.07 -28.94 -1.69
N GLN A 614 -11.85 -27.79 -2.31
CA GLN A 614 -12.12 -26.49 -1.71
C GLN A 614 -13.44 -25.94 -2.24
N SER A 615 -14.38 -25.63 -1.35
CA SER A 615 -15.62 -24.95 -1.73
C SER A 615 -15.31 -23.52 -2.16
N THR A 616 -16.12 -22.92 -3.04
CA THR A 616 -15.95 -21.49 -3.41
C THR A 616 -15.86 -20.58 -2.17
N PHE A 617 -16.61 -20.89 -1.10
CA PHE A 617 -16.49 -20.17 0.18
C PHE A 617 -15.12 -20.35 0.84
N MET A 618 -14.53 -21.54 0.79
CA MET A 618 -13.19 -21.80 1.32
C MET A 618 -12.09 -21.15 0.48
N VAL A 619 -12.22 -21.14 -0.84
CA VAL A 619 -11.30 -20.43 -1.75
C VAL A 619 -11.35 -18.92 -1.44
N GLU A 620 -12.55 -18.33 -1.32
CA GLU A 620 -12.70 -16.93 -0.91
C GLU A 620 -12.22 -16.66 0.53
N MET A 621 -12.31 -17.64 1.45
CA MET A 621 -11.76 -17.51 2.81
C MET A 621 -10.22 -17.53 2.80
N ILE A 622 -9.61 -18.29 1.88
CA ILE A 622 -8.17 -18.38 1.68
C ILE A 622 -7.65 -17.10 0.99
N GLU A 623 -8.38 -16.53 0.04
CA GLU A 623 -8.09 -15.23 -0.57
C GLU A 623 -8.18 -14.06 0.41
N VAL A 624 -8.99 -14.19 1.46
CA VAL A 624 -9.11 -13.21 2.55
C VAL A 624 -8.07 -13.42 3.65
N ALA A 625 -7.52 -14.64 3.75
CA ALA A 625 -6.52 -15.01 4.74
C ALA A 625 -5.08 -14.78 4.29
N ASN A 626 -4.86 -14.59 2.97
CA ASN A 626 -3.57 -14.33 2.32
C ASN A 626 -3.52 -12.92 1.73
#